data_AF-A0A356QJ14-F1
#
_entry.id   AF-A0A356QJ14-F1
#
_cell.length_a   1.000
_cell.length_b   1.000
_cell.length_c   1.000
_cell.angle_alpha   90.00
_cell.angle_beta   90.00
_cell.angle_gamma   90.00
#
_symmetry.space_group_name_H-M   'P 1'
#
loop_
_entity.id
_entity.type
_entity.pdbx_description
1 polymer ?
#
loop_
_entity_poly.entity_id
_entity_poly.type
_entity_poly.pdbx_seq_one_letter_code
_entity_poly.pdbx_strand_id
1 'polypeptide(L)'
;ILSLLLGFAEKNPGLARVLGGDVLTGETARLRQRVHQLFERLETQLKQVLREAELREGWRTSITASAAANLLIAQAEGRISQYVRSDFKRLPTEYWEDQWTLLSGQLFRNASQPA
;
A
#
# COMPACT_ATOMS: atom_id res chain seq x y z
N ILE A 1 3.23 -7.53 -2.61
CA ILE A 1 3.79 -6.14 -2.61
C ILE A 1 3.53 -5.45 -1.27
N LEU A 2 2.27 -5.33 -0.81
CA LEU A 2 1.94 -4.61 0.43
C LEU A 2 2.60 -5.21 1.69
N SER A 3 2.51 -6.52 1.91
CA SER A 3 3.16 -7.17 3.07
C SER A 3 4.68 -6.95 3.09
N LEU A 4 5.31 -6.92 1.92
CA LEU A 4 6.75 -6.62 1.79
C LEU A 4 7.05 -5.17 2.21
N LEU A 5 6.24 -4.22 1.74
CA LEU A 5 6.37 -2.80 2.12
C LEU A 5 6.19 -2.60 3.64
N LEU A 6 5.16 -3.22 4.23
CA LEU A 6 4.89 -3.14 5.66
C LEU A 6 6.02 -3.78 6.49
N GLY A 7 6.46 -4.98 6.14
CA GLY A 7 7.57 -5.66 6.81
C GLY A 7 8.90 -4.92 6.63
N PHE A 8 9.13 -4.27 5.49
CA PHE A 8 10.27 -3.41 5.27
C PHE A 8 10.24 -2.19 6.20
N ALA A 9 9.11 -1.49 6.31
CA ALA A 9 8.97 -0.34 7.18
C ALA A 9 9.18 -0.74 8.66
N GLU A 10 8.61 -1.87 9.08
CA GLU A 10 8.77 -2.40 10.43
C GLU A 10 10.25 -2.67 10.79
N LYS A 11 10.98 -3.34 9.89
CA LYS A 11 12.41 -3.65 10.07
C LYS A 11 13.33 -2.43 9.98
N ASN A 12 12.85 -1.31 9.43
CA ASN A 12 13.66 -0.12 9.19
C ASN A 12 12.94 1.15 9.73
N PRO A 13 12.85 1.35 11.07
CA PRO A 13 12.13 2.47 11.68
C PRO A 13 12.59 3.86 11.16
N GLY A 14 13.90 4.03 10.95
CA GLY A 14 14.45 5.27 10.39
C GLY A 14 13.94 5.56 8.98
N LEU A 15 13.86 4.54 8.12
CA LEU A 15 13.29 4.68 6.78
C LEU A 15 11.77 4.81 6.83
N ALA A 16 11.09 4.19 7.79
CA ALA A 16 9.66 4.37 7.99
C ALA A 16 9.31 5.84 8.32
N ARG A 17 10.13 6.54 9.12
CA ARG A 17 10.00 7.99 9.36
C ARG A 17 10.14 8.83 8.09
N VAL A 18 11.06 8.45 7.21
CA VAL A 18 11.22 9.09 5.88
C VAL A 18 9.99 8.84 5.01
N LEU A 19 9.49 7.60 4.99
CA LEU A 19 8.28 7.23 4.24
C LEU A 19 7.01 7.92 4.77
N GLY A 20 6.88 8.05 6.09
CA GLY A 20 5.74 8.69 6.77
C GLY A 20 5.79 10.22 6.79
N GLY A 21 6.89 10.83 6.33
CA GLY A 21 7.02 12.28 6.18
C GLY A 21 7.28 13.08 7.46
N ASP A 22 7.61 12.42 8.57
CA ASP A 22 7.80 13.04 9.89
C ASP A 22 9.11 13.85 10.02
N VAL A 23 10.09 13.57 9.15
CA VAL A 23 11.41 14.24 9.12
C VAL A 23 11.41 15.53 8.26
N LEU A 24 10.26 15.90 7.69
CA LEU A 24 10.21 16.89 6.61
C LEU A 24 10.18 18.37 7.06
N THR A 25 10.40 18.67 8.34
CA THR A 25 10.51 20.03 8.88
C THR A 25 11.89 20.67 8.68
N GLY A 26 12.91 19.91 8.28
CA GLY A 26 14.28 20.41 8.06
C GLY A 26 15.05 19.86 6.85
N GLU A 27 14.55 18.82 6.15
CA GLU A 27 15.20 18.23 4.98
C GLU A 27 14.72 18.80 3.63
N THR A 28 15.54 18.63 2.59
CA THR A 28 15.35 19.19 1.25
C THR A 28 14.11 18.62 0.57
N ALA A 29 13.30 19.47 -0.07
CA ALA A 29 12.13 19.10 -0.89
C ALA A 29 12.35 17.92 -1.85
N ARG A 30 13.61 17.67 -2.24
CA ARG A 30 14.06 16.53 -3.05
C ARG A 30 13.77 15.17 -2.40
N LEU A 31 13.91 15.01 -1.08
CA LEU A 31 13.62 13.72 -0.43
C LEU A 31 12.13 13.42 -0.43
N ARG A 32 11.30 14.43 -0.09
CA ARG A 32 9.84 14.36 -0.21
C ARG A 32 9.40 13.94 -1.61
N GLN A 33 10.02 14.54 -2.64
CA GLN A 33 9.77 14.18 -4.03
C GLN A 33 10.15 12.73 -4.35
N ARG A 34 11.28 12.22 -3.83
CA ARG A 34 11.69 10.81 -4.02
C ARG A 34 10.73 9.83 -3.36
N VAL A 35 10.28 10.12 -2.14
CA VAL A 35 9.28 9.30 -1.43
C VAL A 35 7.96 9.29 -2.21
N HIS A 36 7.51 10.45 -2.70
CA HIS A 36 6.32 10.53 -3.54
C HIS A 36 6.45 9.67 -4.80
N GLN A 37 7.56 9.79 -5.53
CA GLN A 37 7.83 8.98 -6.72
C GLN A 37 7.90 7.48 -6.42
N LEU A 38 8.37 7.08 -5.23
CA LEU A 38 8.35 5.69 -4.82
C LEU A 38 6.91 5.16 -4.70
N PHE A 39 6.02 5.90 -4.02
CA PHE A 39 4.62 5.51 -3.89
C PHE A 39 3.88 5.52 -5.23
N GLU A 40 4.12 6.51 -6.10
CA GLU A 40 3.58 6.52 -7.47
C GLU A 40 3.99 5.27 -8.28
N ARG A 41 5.26 4.85 -8.15
CA ARG A 41 5.76 3.63 -8.79
C ARG A 41 5.12 2.38 -8.22
N LEU A 42 4.95 2.28 -6.91
CA LEU A 42 4.28 1.16 -6.25
C LEU A 42 2.80 1.07 -6.66
N GLU A 43 2.10 2.20 -6.73
CA GLU A 43 0.71 2.26 -7.22
C GLU A 43 0.63 1.78 -8.67
N THR A 44 1.55 2.26 -9.52
CA THR A 44 1.62 1.85 -10.93
C THR A 44 1.85 0.35 -11.07
N GLN A 45 2.75 -0.23 -10.27
CA GLN A 45 3.00 -1.68 -10.27
C GLN A 45 1.78 -2.47 -9.82
N LEU A 46 1.09 -2.04 -8.75
CA LEU A 46 -0.15 -2.68 -8.32
C LEU A 46 -1.22 -2.63 -9.40
N LYS A 47 -1.40 -1.49 -10.04
CA LYS A 47 -2.35 -1.33 -11.15
C LYS A 47 -2.03 -2.27 -12.32
N GLN A 48 -0.76 -2.49 -12.64
CA GLN A 48 -0.34 -3.44 -13.67
C GLN A 48 -0.72 -4.87 -13.27
N VAL A 49 -0.37 -5.30 -12.05
CA VAL A 49 -0.73 -6.63 -11.53
C VAL A 49 -2.23 -6.87 -11.56
N LEU A 50 -3.03 -5.89 -11.13
CA LEU A 50 -4.50 -5.99 -11.14
C LEU A 50 -5.07 -6.15 -12.55
N ARG A 51 -4.50 -5.45 -13.54
CA ARG A 51 -4.91 -5.57 -14.95
C ARG A 51 -4.50 -6.91 -15.56
N GLU A 52 -3.34 -7.42 -15.22
CA GLU A 52 -2.87 -8.72 -15.70
C GLU A 52 -3.72 -9.86 -15.15
N ALA A 53 -4.11 -9.81 -13.87
CA ALA A 53 -5.04 -10.76 -13.27
C ALA A 53 -6.41 -10.79 -13.98
N GLU A 54 -6.92 -9.62 -14.37
CA GLU A 54 -8.14 -9.53 -15.16
C GLU A 54 -8.02 -10.16 -16.55
N LEU A 55 -6.91 -9.92 -17.24
CA LEU A 55 -6.69 -10.43 -18.60
C LEU A 55 -6.36 -11.92 -18.65
N ARG A 56 -5.62 -12.44 -17.67
CA ARG A 56 -5.03 -13.79 -17.71
C ARG A 56 -5.78 -14.81 -16.87
N GLU A 57 -6.36 -14.38 -15.75
CA GLU A 57 -6.86 -15.29 -14.72
C GLU A 57 -8.37 -15.17 -14.49
N GLY A 58 -9.04 -14.24 -15.17
CA GLY A 58 -10.48 -14.04 -15.04
C GLY A 58 -10.90 -13.44 -13.69
N TRP A 59 -9.97 -12.81 -12.96
CA TRP A 59 -10.27 -12.11 -11.72
C TRP A 59 -10.47 -10.62 -11.99
N ARG A 60 -11.63 -10.08 -11.63
CA ARG A 60 -11.90 -8.64 -11.77
C ARG A 60 -11.88 -7.96 -10.41
N THR A 61 -11.45 -6.71 -10.43
CA THR A 61 -11.65 -5.85 -9.26
C THR A 61 -13.11 -5.41 -9.18
N SER A 62 -13.63 -5.25 -7.97
CA SER A 62 -15.00 -4.76 -7.72
C SER A 62 -15.16 -3.28 -8.07
N ILE A 63 -14.06 -2.55 -8.08
CA ILE A 63 -13.92 -1.16 -8.52
C ILE A 63 -12.89 -1.09 -9.67
N THR A 64 -12.65 0.08 -10.25
CA THR A 64 -11.62 0.19 -11.31
C THR A 64 -10.23 -0.21 -10.78
N ALA A 65 -9.39 -0.81 -11.63
CA ALA A 65 -8.03 -1.21 -11.24
C ALA A 65 -7.18 -0.04 -10.69
N SER A 66 -7.39 1.18 -11.19
CA SER A 66 -6.74 2.39 -10.65
C SER A 66 -7.20 2.69 -9.23
N ALA A 67 -8.51 2.68 -8.98
CA ALA A 67 -9.06 2.94 -7.66
C ALA A 67 -8.67 1.85 -6.65
N ALA A 68 -8.64 0.59 -7.09
CA ALA A 68 -8.15 -0.53 -6.29
C ALA A 68 -6.66 -0.37 -5.93
N ALA A 69 -5.79 -0.06 -6.89
CA ALA A 69 -4.38 0.16 -6.63
C ALA A 69 -4.15 1.30 -5.63
N ASN A 70 -4.84 2.43 -5.81
CA ASN A 70 -4.76 3.56 -4.90
C ASN A 70 -5.26 3.21 -3.48
N LEU A 71 -6.38 2.49 -3.35
CA LEU A 71 -6.90 2.01 -2.06
C LEU A 71 -5.85 1.16 -1.31
N LEU A 72 -5.20 0.24 -2.03
CA LEU A 72 -4.17 -0.63 -1.46
C LEU A 72 -2.95 0.16 -0.96
N ILE A 73 -2.52 1.18 -1.71
CA ILE A 73 -1.42 2.07 -1.32
C ILE A 73 -1.81 2.94 -0.13
N ALA A 74 -2.98 3.57 -0.18
CA ALA A 74 -3.50 4.41 0.92
C ALA A 74 -3.59 3.61 2.23
N GLN A 75 -4.00 2.35 2.17
CA GLN A 75 -4.00 1.46 3.34
C GLN A 75 -2.57 1.27 3.88
N ALA A 76 -1.60 0.92 3.03
CA ALA A 76 -0.21 0.72 3.46
C ALA A 76 0.43 2.00 4.02
N GLU A 77 0.19 3.15 3.39
CA GLU A 77 0.64 4.46 3.89
C GLU A 77 0.05 4.78 5.26
N GLY A 78 -1.25 4.55 5.45
CA GLY A 78 -1.91 4.74 6.74
C GLY A 78 -1.31 3.88 7.85
N ARG A 79 -0.94 2.63 7.55
CA ARG A 79 -0.26 1.72 8.48
C ARG A 79 1.14 2.22 8.86
N ILE A 80 1.92 2.67 7.88
CA ILE A 80 3.26 3.25 8.11
C ILE A 80 3.16 4.55 8.93
N SER A 81 2.19 5.41 8.62
CA SER A 81 1.94 6.64 9.37
C SER A 81 1.56 6.37 10.83
N GLN A 82 0.71 5.36 11.09
CA GLN A 82 0.39 4.94 12.45
C GLN A 82 1.62 4.43 13.22
N TYR A 83 2.47 3.65 12.57
CA TYR A 83 3.73 3.17 13.15
C TYR A 83 4.64 4.33 13.56
N VAL A 84 4.87 5.28 12.66
CA VAL A 84 5.69 6.47 12.94
C VAL A 84 5.09 7.32 14.06
N ARG A 85 3.80 7.66 13.98
CA ARG A 85 3.11 8.49 14.99
C ARG A 85 3.07 7.85 16.38
N SER A 86 3.17 6.53 16.45
CA SER A 86 3.21 5.78 17.72
C SER A 86 4.61 5.68 18.33
N ASP A 87 5.61 6.37 17.78
CA ASP A 87 7.03 6.18 18.11
C ASP A 87 7.45 4.70 17.98
N PHE A 88 7.01 4.08 16.88
CA PHE A 88 7.31 2.69 16.52
C PHE A 88 6.74 1.62 17.46
N LYS A 89 5.81 1.98 18.35
CA LYS A 89 5.16 1.01 19.25
C LYS A 89 4.12 0.15 18.55
N ARG A 90 3.45 0.72 17.53
CA ARG A 90 2.39 0.05 16.79
C ARG A 90 2.90 -0.49 15.46
N LEU A 91 3.19 -1.79 15.40
CA LEU A 91 3.82 -2.40 14.23
C LEU A 91 2.96 -2.24 12.95
N PRO A 92 3.55 -1.91 11.79
CA PRO A 92 2.83 -1.82 10.53
C PRO A 92 2.08 -3.10 10.16
N THR A 93 2.55 -4.27 10.64
CA THR A 93 1.93 -5.58 10.39
C THR A 93 0.90 -6.02 11.44
N GLU A 94 0.68 -5.25 12.50
CA GLU A 94 -0.30 -5.58 13.56
C GLU A 94 -1.74 -5.74 13.01
N TYR A 95 -2.40 -6.90 13.15
CA TYR A 95 -3.71 -7.20 12.51
C TYR A 95 -3.71 -7.19 10.98
N TRP A 96 -2.54 -7.27 10.32
CA TRP A 96 -2.48 -7.19 8.86
C TRP A 96 -3.23 -8.34 8.18
N GLU A 97 -3.13 -9.57 8.68
CA GLU A 97 -3.81 -10.73 8.08
C GLU A 97 -5.34 -10.58 8.08
N ASP A 98 -5.92 -10.11 9.18
CA ASP A 98 -7.37 -9.89 9.28
C ASP A 98 -7.83 -8.78 8.32
N GLN A 99 -7.09 -7.66 8.29
CA GLN A 99 -7.39 -6.53 7.41
C GLN A 99 -7.22 -6.90 5.94
N TRP A 100 -6.17 -7.64 5.60
CA TRP A 100 -5.92 -8.12 4.25
C TRP A 100 -7.03 -9.05 3.80
N THR A 101 -7.42 -10.02 4.64
CA THR A 101 -8.51 -10.96 4.34
C THR A 101 -9.81 -10.23 4.01
N LEU A 102 -10.20 -9.25 4.84
CA LEU A 102 -11.39 -8.44 4.59
C LEU A 102 -11.27 -7.61 3.31
N LEU A 103 -10.13 -6.93 3.12
CA LEU A 103 -9.90 -6.04 1.99
C LEU A 103 -9.86 -6.82 0.68
N SER A 104 -9.08 -7.90 0.60
CA SER A 104 -8.96 -8.71 -0.61
C SER A 104 -10.24 -9.45 -0.95
N GLY A 105 -10.98 -9.93 0.06
CA GLY A 105 -12.23 -10.66 -0.15
C GLY A 105 -13.31 -9.83 -0.84
N GLN A 106 -13.34 -8.51 -0.59
CA GLN A 106 -14.28 -7.59 -1.24
C GLN A 106 -13.72 -6.96 -2.52
N LEU A 107 -12.40 -6.88 -2.63
CA LEU A 107 -11.73 -6.21 -3.75
C LEU A 107 -11.79 -7.03 -5.04
N PHE A 108 -11.80 -8.36 -4.93
CA PHE A 108 -11.78 -9.26 -6.08
C PHE A 108 -13.10 -10.00 -6.23
N ARG A 109 -13.57 -10.12 -7.47
CA ARG A 109 -14.72 -10.93 -7.87
C ARG A 109 -14.37 -11.78 -9.09
N ASN A 110 -15.00 -12.92 -9.21
CA ASN A 110 -14.82 -13.76 -10.40
C ASN A 110 -15.49 -13.08 -11.61
N ALA A 111 -14.76 -12.92 -12.71
CA ALA A 111 -15.27 -12.27 -13.92
C ALA A 111 -16.46 -13.03 -14.57
N SER A 112 -16.68 -14.30 -14.20
CA SER A 112 -17.83 -15.08 -14.64
C SER A 112 -19.14 -14.80 -13.88
N GLN A 113 -19.10 -14.00 -12.81
CA GLN A 113 -20.31 -13.56 -12.11
C GLN A 113 -20.82 -12.25 -12.72
N PRO A 114 -22.10 -12.18 -13.15
CA PRO A 114 -22.70 -10.93 -13.63
C PRO A 114 -22.74 -9.89 -12.49
N ALA A 115 -22.66 -8.62 -12.87
CA ALA A 115 -22.62 -7.46 -11.97
C ALA A 115 -23.93 -7.25 -11.21
#